data_AF-A0A1B3NAV1-F1
#
_entry.id   AF-A0A1B3NAV1-F1
#
_cell.length_a   1.000
_cell.length_b   1.000
_cell.length_c   1.000
_cell.angle_alpha   90.00
_cell.angle_beta   90.00
_cell.angle_gamma   90.00
#
_symmetry.space_group_name_H-M   'P 1'
#
loop_
_entity.id
_entity.type
_entity.pdbx_description
1 polymer ?
#
loop_
_entity_poly.entity_id
_entity_poly.type
_entity_poly.pdbx_seq_one_letter_code
_entity_poly.pdbx_strand_id
1 'polypeptide(L)'
;MTQAYLHPIATSRLLLKAALTVAAMLLTFAAISYQTPVPPGSDKTVVDFHAFYVAGKLGQEGRANDSYNMAKMEVAQKDFTGVKVFMPWTYPPPFTLFVTALAALPLGWAYGLFVGLTLAFYITVLRRIAGDHLPGVIVAILPVILLTVMTGQNGFLTGALIGTFLLALQQRSSRAGIPLGLMVIKPHLAAAISLLALVERRWQAMFIAAGIVIAALALPTFVFGLSIWPAFLDGVRESSAYLAQGKYPLFRMTSIYATARSAGLSSDMAFAVHAVCAAGVIALLFYGWWRKLPPQLLAASACAASLFVSPYNYDYDLCILGVGLAFVLPGLLERTRPIEQFALLALCWVGTGYGLFTAFAQEPEIAGVGRDPLSLMAPPLLLLIALVALAMRRAVRVRGSDIPATIATDASAPTAAPRAQASEPRQIELA
;
A
#
# COMPACT_ATOMS: atom_id res chain seq x y z
N MET A 1 -3.78 -4.92 39.53
CA MET A 1 -4.87 -5.38 38.65
C MET A 1 -4.99 -4.45 37.43
N THR A 2 -3.89 -4.26 36.67
CA THR A 2 -3.81 -3.14 35.70
C THR A 2 -2.77 -3.43 34.59
N GLN A 3 -2.96 -4.48 33.79
CA GLN A 3 -2.04 -4.72 32.65
C GLN A 3 -2.61 -5.58 31.48
N ALA A 4 -3.93 -5.63 31.30
CA ALA A 4 -4.57 -6.46 30.26
C ALA A 4 -5.12 -5.70 29.02
N TYR A 5 -5.08 -4.36 28.97
CA TYR A 5 -5.95 -3.58 28.07
C TYR A 5 -5.26 -2.75 26.98
N LEU A 6 -4.11 -3.18 26.45
CA LEU A 6 -3.42 -2.42 25.39
C LEU A 6 -3.49 -3.03 23.98
N HIS A 7 -4.20 -4.15 23.79
CA HIS A 7 -4.60 -4.62 22.44
C HIS A 7 -6.10 -4.53 22.08
N PRO A 8 -6.99 -3.79 22.77
CA PRO A 8 -8.41 -3.82 22.43
C PRO A 8 -8.66 -3.27 21.02
N ILE A 9 -7.93 -2.24 20.58
CA ILE A 9 -8.12 -1.64 19.25
C ILE A 9 -7.71 -2.62 18.14
N ALA A 10 -6.55 -3.27 18.29
CA ALA A 10 -5.96 -4.12 17.26
C ALA A 10 -6.83 -5.34 16.90
N THR A 11 -7.67 -5.80 17.84
CA THR A 11 -8.56 -6.96 17.68
C THR A 11 -10.05 -6.61 17.84
N SER A 12 -10.41 -5.33 17.95
CA SER A 12 -11.81 -4.90 18.16
C SER A 12 -12.69 -5.15 16.94
N ARG A 13 -13.60 -6.12 17.07
CA ARG A 13 -14.64 -6.38 16.06
C ARG A 13 -15.60 -5.21 15.89
N LEU A 14 -15.84 -4.42 16.94
CA LEU A 14 -16.71 -3.25 16.88
C LEU A 14 -16.09 -2.15 16.01
N LEU A 15 -14.80 -1.85 16.19
CA LEU A 15 -14.10 -0.86 15.37
C LEU A 15 -14.03 -1.30 13.92
N LEU A 16 -13.77 -2.59 13.67
CA LEU A 16 -13.80 -3.13 12.31
C LEU A 16 -15.18 -2.94 11.66
N LYS A 17 -16.26 -3.30 12.36
CA LYS A 17 -17.62 -3.09 11.85
C LYS A 17 -17.90 -1.62 11.58
N ALA A 18 -17.55 -0.72 12.51
CA ALA A 18 -17.74 0.71 12.33
C ALA A 18 -16.98 1.25 11.11
N ALA A 19 -15.70 0.90 10.96
CA ALA A 19 -14.89 1.31 9.81
C ALA A 19 -15.45 0.81 8.47
N LEU A 20 -15.87 -0.46 8.42
CA LEU A 20 -16.47 -1.04 7.21
C LEU A 20 -17.84 -0.43 6.90
N THR A 21 -18.66 -0.12 7.91
CA THR A 21 -19.93 0.58 7.74
C THR A 21 -19.70 1.98 7.17
N VAL A 22 -18.75 2.75 7.72
CA VAL A 22 -18.40 4.08 7.19
C VAL A 22 -17.93 3.98 5.73
N ALA A 23 -17.05 3.03 5.41
CA ALA A 23 -16.60 2.80 4.04
C ALA A 23 -17.76 2.43 3.09
N ALA A 24 -18.70 1.57 3.53
CA ALA A 24 -19.86 1.17 2.74
C ALA A 24 -20.86 2.32 2.52
N MET A 25 -21.09 3.16 3.55
CA MET A 25 -21.92 4.35 3.44
C MET A 25 -21.31 5.36 2.46
N LEU A 26 -20.00 5.61 2.56
CA LEU A 26 -19.29 6.51 1.64
C LEU A 26 -19.27 5.97 0.22
N LEU A 27 -19.08 4.67 0.03
CA LEU A 27 -19.16 4.03 -1.28
C LEU A 27 -20.54 4.22 -1.90
N THR A 28 -21.59 3.96 -1.13
CA THR A 28 -22.99 4.11 -1.59
C THR A 28 -23.29 5.56 -1.94
N PHE A 29 -22.91 6.50 -1.07
CA PHE A 29 -23.03 7.93 -1.33
C PHE A 29 -22.31 8.33 -2.62
N ALA A 30 -21.04 7.97 -2.76
CA ALA A 30 -20.23 8.28 -3.94
C ALA A 30 -20.82 7.69 -5.24
N ALA A 31 -21.32 6.44 -5.21
CA ALA A 31 -21.95 5.80 -6.35
C ALA A 31 -23.19 6.56 -6.83
N ILE A 32 -23.99 7.10 -5.90
CA ILE A 32 -25.17 7.92 -6.22
C ILE A 32 -24.73 9.31 -6.69
N SER A 33 -23.83 9.97 -5.96
CA SER A 33 -23.42 11.35 -6.23
C SER A 33 -22.71 11.51 -7.57
N TYR A 34 -21.78 10.63 -7.94
CA TYR A 34 -20.97 10.81 -9.16
C TYR A 34 -21.77 10.69 -10.46
N GLN A 35 -22.86 9.92 -10.47
CA GLN A 35 -23.73 9.81 -11.64
C GLN A 35 -24.81 10.88 -11.71
N THR A 36 -25.03 11.64 -10.62
CA THR A 36 -26.12 12.60 -10.55
C THR A 36 -25.75 13.86 -11.37
N PRO A 37 -26.59 14.28 -12.32
CA PRO A 37 -26.40 15.54 -13.02
C PRO A 37 -26.47 16.71 -12.03
N VAL A 38 -25.57 17.68 -12.17
CA VAL A 38 -25.55 18.89 -11.33
C VAL A 38 -25.99 20.07 -12.21
N PRO A 39 -26.79 21.04 -11.71
CA PRO A 39 -27.28 22.15 -12.52
C PRO A 39 -26.14 22.95 -13.20
N PRO A 40 -26.39 23.58 -14.35
CA PRO A 40 -25.40 24.46 -14.98
C PRO A 40 -24.92 25.55 -13.99
N GLY A 41 -23.60 25.69 -13.86
CA GLY A 41 -22.98 26.67 -12.94
C GLY A 41 -22.74 26.17 -11.50
N SER A 42 -23.05 24.91 -11.19
CA SER A 42 -22.69 24.28 -9.92
C SER A 42 -21.37 23.49 -10.01
N ASP A 43 -20.66 23.39 -8.90
CA ASP A 43 -19.43 22.60 -8.83
C ASP A 43 -19.74 21.10 -8.87
N LYS A 44 -19.50 20.47 -10.02
CA LYS A 44 -19.54 19.01 -10.13
C LYS A 44 -18.25 18.42 -9.58
N THR A 45 -18.36 17.59 -8.56
CA THR A 45 -17.22 16.80 -8.07
C THR A 45 -16.78 15.80 -9.13
N VAL A 46 -15.61 16.02 -9.73
CA VAL A 46 -14.96 15.08 -10.64
C VAL A 46 -13.81 14.39 -9.89
N VAL A 47 -13.84 13.06 -9.89
CA VAL A 47 -12.85 12.20 -9.22
C VAL A 47 -12.15 11.28 -10.21
N ASP A 48 -11.04 10.67 -9.82
CA ASP A 48 -10.19 9.81 -10.66
C ASP A 48 -10.98 8.72 -11.42
N PHE A 49 -12.03 8.14 -10.82
CA PHE A 49 -12.88 7.15 -11.50
C PHE A 49 -13.62 7.69 -12.74
N HIS A 50 -13.88 9.00 -12.82
CA HIS A 50 -14.43 9.59 -14.05
C HIS A 50 -13.45 9.42 -15.22
N ALA A 51 -12.14 9.54 -14.98
CA ALA A 51 -11.14 9.29 -16.02
C ALA A 51 -11.16 7.82 -16.48
N PHE A 52 -11.38 6.87 -15.56
CA PHE A 52 -11.53 5.45 -15.88
C PHE A 52 -12.75 5.24 -16.79
N TYR A 53 -13.88 5.85 -16.43
CA TYR A 53 -15.12 5.75 -17.18
C TYR A 53 -15.02 6.40 -18.57
N VAL A 54 -14.44 7.60 -18.67
CA VAL A 54 -14.22 8.29 -19.96
C VAL A 54 -13.27 7.52 -20.87
N ALA A 55 -12.15 7.01 -20.35
CA ALA A 55 -11.25 6.15 -21.12
C ALA A 55 -11.97 4.87 -21.61
N GLY A 56 -12.82 4.29 -20.75
CA GLY A 56 -13.67 3.17 -21.11
C GLY A 56 -14.65 3.50 -22.24
N LYS A 57 -15.33 4.66 -22.18
CA LYS A 57 -16.23 5.16 -23.23
C LYS A 57 -15.52 5.38 -24.57
N LEU A 58 -14.35 6.02 -24.55
CA LEU A 58 -13.52 6.17 -25.75
C LEU A 58 -13.17 4.80 -26.36
N GLY A 59 -12.91 3.79 -25.53
CA GLY A 59 -12.73 2.42 -26.02
C GLY A 59 -13.97 1.82 -26.70
N GLN A 60 -15.17 2.07 -26.16
CA GLN A 60 -16.44 1.61 -26.76
C GLN A 60 -16.74 2.30 -28.10
N GLU A 61 -16.32 3.54 -28.25
CA GLU A 61 -16.46 4.33 -29.47
C GLU A 61 -15.44 3.96 -30.57
N GLY A 62 -14.57 2.97 -30.32
CA GLY A 62 -13.46 2.64 -31.24
C GLY A 62 -12.32 3.67 -31.23
N ARG A 63 -12.29 4.55 -30.21
CA ARG A 63 -11.35 5.66 -30.05
C ARG A 63 -10.39 5.44 -28.88
N ALA A 64 -10.08 4.18 -28.54
CA ALA A 64 -9.21 3.85 -27.40
C ALA A 64 -7.85 4.59 -27.44
N ASN A 65 -7.27 4.80 -28.63
CA ASN A 65 -6.03 5.56 -28.80
C ASN A 65 -6.13 7.00 -28.30
N ASP A 66 -7.31 7.64 -28.42
CA ASP A 66 -7.52 9.03 -27.99
C ASP A 66 -7.36 9.18 -26.48
N SER A 67 -7.58 8.13 -25.68
CA SER A 67 -7.36 8.18 -24.23
C SER A 67 -5.90 8.45 -23.88
N TYR A 68 -4.96 8.00 -24.71
CA TYR A 68 -3.52 8.18 -24.47
C TYR A 68 -2.96 9.51 -24.96
N ASN A 69 -3.77 10.33 -25.62
CA ASN A 69 -3.41 11.71 -25.95
C ASN A 69 -4.02 12.65 -24.92
N MET A 70 -3.19 13.36 -24.14
CA MET A 70 -3.71 14.15 -23.02
C MET A 70 -4.70 15.24 -23.45
N ALA A 71 -4.46 15.91 -24.58
CA ALA A 71 -5.36 16.96 -25.07
C ALA A 71 -6.73 16.38 -25.47
N LYS A 72 -6.76 15.24 -26.17
CA LYS A 72 -8.01 14.58 -26.53
C LYS A 72 -8.73 13.99 -25.32
N MET A 73 -7.99 13.43 -24.36
CA MET A 73 -8.56 12.94 -23.10
C MET A 73 -9.20 14.09 -22.31
N GLU A 74 -8.53 15.24 -22.19
CA GLU A 74 -9.07 16.42 -21.51
C GLU A 74 -10.36 16.93 -22.16
N VAL A 75 -10.42 16.96 -23.50
CA VAL A 75 -11.65 17.30 -24.25
C VAL A 75 -12.76 16.29 -23.93
N ALA A 76 -12.48 14.99 -24.02
CA ALA A 76 -13.47 13.95 -23.72
C ALA A 76 -13.95 14.01 -22.25
N GLN A 77 -13.06 14.32 -21.30
CA GLN A 77 -13.40 14.53 -19.91
C GLN A 77 -14.31 15.75 -19.73
N LYS A 78 -14.01 16.86 -20.40
CA LYS A 78 -14.83 18.06 -20.35
C LYS A 78 -16.22 17.80 -20.96
N ASP A 79 -16.28 17.12 -22.10
CA ASP A 79 -17.55 16.80 -22.76
C ASP A 79 -18.43 15.90 -21.89
N PHE A 80 -17.83 14.94 -21.18
CA PHE A 80 -18.57 14.03 -20.29
C PHE A 80 -18.96 14.69 -18.96
N THR A 81 -18.04 15.44 -18.35
CA THR A 81 -18.24 15.97 -16.99
C THR A 81 -18.89 17.34 -16.98
N GLY A 82 -18.75 18.13 -18.04
CA GLY A 82 -19.14 19.54 -18.09
C GLY A 82 -18.09 20.49 -17.50
N VAL A 83 -17.01 19.96 -16.90
CA VAL A 83 -15.96 20.73 -16.23
C VAL A 83 -14.62 20.43 -16.88
N LYS A 84 -13.79 21.46 -17.04
CA LYS A 84 -12.41 21.26 -17.52
C LYS A 84 -11.59 20.64 -16.39
N VAL A 85 -11.14 19.41 -16.58
CA VAL A 85 -10.32 18.67 -15.60
C VAL A 85 -9.17 17.97 -16.32
N PHE A 86 -7.99 18.03 -15.73
CA PHE A 86 -6.80 17.35 -16.24
C PHE A 86 -6.55 16.06 -15.46
N MET A 87 -6.98 14.90 -15.99
CA MET A 87 -6.61 13.57 -15.44
C MET A 87 -6.12 12.65 -16.58
N PRO A 88 -4.80 12.62 -16.84
CA PRO A 88 -4.28 11.87 -17.97
C PRO A 88 -4.42 10.36 -17.78
N TRP A 89 -4.70 9.65 -18.88
CA TRP A 89 -4.79 8.20 -18.89
C TRP A 89 -3.43 7.58 -19.22
N THR A 90 -2.83 6.89 -18.25
CA THR A 90 -1.45 6.36 -18.34
C THR A 90 -1.39 4.85 -18.08
N TYR A 91 -2.55 4.20 -18.08
CA TYR A 91 -2.66 2.78 -17.78
C TYR A 91 -2.38 1.91 -19.02
N PRO A 92 -1.68 0.77 -18.88
CA PRO A 92 -1.46 -0.16 -19.98
C PRO A 92 -2.76 -0.64 -20.64
N PRO A 93 -2.74 -0.99 -21.94
CA PRO A 93 -3.93 -1.44 -22.68
C PRO A 93 -4.78 -2.55 -22.02
N PRO A 94 -4.22 -3.52 -21.26
CA PRO A 94 -5.03 -4.49 -20.52
C PRO A 94 -6.02 -3.83 -19.55
N PHE A 95 -5.61 -2.75 -18.88
CA PHE A 95 -6.50 -2.02 -17.96
C PHE A 95 -7.48 -1.12 -18.73
N THR A 96 -7.08 -0.57 -19.88
CA THR A 96 -8.00 0.11 -20.82
C THR A 96 -9.12 -0.82 -21.25
N LEU A 97 -8.80 -2.05 -21.65
CA LEU A 97 -9.81 -3.05 -22.01
C LEU A 97 -10.77 -3.35 -20.85
N PHE A 98 -10.23 -3.48 -19.64
CA PHE A 98 -11.04 -3.66 -18.43
C PHE A 98 -12.03 -2.51 -18.20
N VAL A 99 -11.58 -1.25 -18.27
CA VAL A 99 -12.47 -0.11 -18.08
C VAL A 99 -13.43 0.11 -19.26
N THR A 100 -13.07 -0.30 -20.47
CA THR A 100 -13.97 -0.33 -21.64
C THR A 100 -15.14 -1.27 -21.42
N ALA A 101 -14.89 -2.46 -20.88
CA ALA A 101 -15.95 -3.39 -20.49
C ALA A 101 -16.81 -2.81 -19.35
N LEU A 102 -16.17 -2.21 -18.35
CA LEU A 102 -16.85 -1.64 -17.19
C LEU A 102 -17.75 -0.44 -17.55
N ALA A 103 -17.34 0.39 -18.52
CA ALA A 103 -18.09 1.55 -18.99
C ALA A 103 -19.38 1.19 -19.78
N ALA A 104 -19.69 -0.11 -19.93
CA ALA A 104 -20.97 -0.57 -20.47
C ALA A 104 -22.11 -0.38 -19.46
N LEU A 105 -21.77 -0.29 -18.18
CA LEU A 105 -22.71 0.02 -17.11
C LEU A 105 -22.84 1.53 -16.93
N PRO A 106 -23.96 2.03 -16.35
CA PRO A 106 -24.03 3.42 -15.91
C PRO A 106 -22.95 3.73 -14.87
N LEU A 107 -22.46 4.98 -14.85
CA LEU A 107 -21.30 5.42 -14.06
C LEU A 107 -21.34 4.98 -12.58
N GLY A 108 -22.47 5.15 -11.89
CA GLY A 108 -22.60 4.79 -10.48
C GLY A 108 -22.50 3.28 -10.24
N TRP A 109 -23.06 2.46 -11.15
CA TRP A 109 -22.94 1.00 -11.11
C TRP A 109 -21.53 0.53 -11.43
N ALA A 110 -20.90 1.10 -12.45
CA ALA A 110 -19.51 0.86 -12.80
C ALA A 110 -18.58 1.13 -11.61
N TYR A 111 -18.74 2.29 -10.97
CA TYR A 111 -18.00 2.69 -9.77
C TYR A 111 -18.27 1.74 -8.60
N GLY A 112 -19.54 1.53 -8.25
CA GLY A 112 -19.94 0.74 -7.09
C GLY A 112 -19.46 -0.71 -7.17
N LEU A 113 -19.56 -1.32 -8.36
CA LEU A 113 -19.05 -2.67 -8.59
C LEU A 113 -17.53 -2.72 -8.52
N PHE A 114 -16.83 -1.81 -9.20
CA PHE A 114 -15.36 -1.84 -9.20
C PHE A 114 -14.78 -1.62 -7.80
N VAL A 115 -15.17 -0.52 -7.14
CA VAL A 115 -14.65 -0.17 -5.81
C VAL A 115 -15.13 -1.18 -4.77
N GLY A 116 -16.40 -1.61 -4.83
CA GLY A 116 -16.97 -2.56 -3.88
C GLY A 116 -16.31 -3.94 -3.96
N LEU A 117 -16.15 -4.49 -5.16
CA LEU A 117 -15.54 -5.81 -5.35
C LEU A 117 -14.05 -5.79 -5.03
N THR A 118 -13.32 -4.75 -5.44
CA THR A 118 -11.88 -4.64 -5.15
C THR A 118 -11.62 -4.40 -3.67
N LEU A 119 -12.44 -3.59 -2.98
CA LEU A 119 -12.39 -3.43 -1.53
C LEU A 119 -12.68 -4.76 -0.82
N ALA A 120 -13.74 -5.48 -1.20
CA ALA A 120 -14.05 -6.78 -0.62
C ALA A 120 -12.92 -7.80 -0.80
N PHE A 121 -12.30 -7.84 -2.00
CA PHE A 121 -11.13 -8.66 -2.27
C PHE A 121 -9.95 -8.27 -1.38
N TYR A 122 -9.66 -6.98 -1.29
CA TYR A 122 -8.58 -6.44 -0.46
C TYR A 122 -8.75 -6.78 1.04
N ILE A 123 -9.94 -6.55 1.61
CA ILE A 123 -10.24 -6.89 3.01
C ILE A 123 -10.13 -8.40 3.24
N THR A 124 -10.56 -9.23 2.28
CA THR A 124 -10.42 -10.69 2.37
C THR A 124 -8.95 -11.11 2.43
N VAL A 125 -8.09 -10.52 1.60
CA VAL A 125 -6.65 -10.78 1.62
C VAL A 125 -6.03 -10.33 2.94
N LEU A 126 -6.35 -9.13 3.42
CA LEU A 126 -5.87 -8.66 4.72
C LEU A 126 -6.32 -9.56 5.87
N ARG A 127 -7.57 -10.06 5.86
CA ARG A 127 -8.08 -11.01 6.85
C ARG A 127 -7.28 -12.31 6.87
N ARG A 128 -6.91 -12.82 5.69
CA ARG A 128 -6.08 -14.03 5.54
C ARG A 128 -4.67 -13.85 6.06
N ILE A 129 -4.11 -12.64 5.97
CA ILE A 129 -2.76 -12.33 6.45
C ILE A 129 -2.77 -12.03 7.97
N ALA A 130 -3.59 -11.08 8.41
CA ALA A 130 -3.57 -10.53 9.76
C ALA A 130 -4.36 -11.37 10.80
N GLY A 131 -5.25 -12.26 10.34
CA GLY A 131 -6.10 -13.04 11.22
C GLY A 131 -6.96 -12.14 12.11
N ASP A 132 -6.86 -12.31 13.42
CA ASP A 132 -7.62 -11.53 14.40
C ASP A 132 -7.13 -10.09 14.58
N HIS A 133 -5.96 -9.75 14.01
CA HIS A 133 -5.41 -8.39 14.02
C HIS A 133 -5.90 -7.52 12.84
N LEU A 134 -6.81 -8.04 12.01
CA LEU A 134 -7.41 -7.25 10.92
C LEU A 134 -7.94 -5.88 11.39
N PRO A 135 -8.67 -5.75 12.52
CA PRO A 135 -9.15 -4.45 12.97
C PRO A 135 -8.03 -3.41 13.13
N GLY A 136 -6.89 -3.81 13.69
CA GLY A 136 -5.72 -2.93 13.83
C GLY A 136 -5.13 -2.49 12.49
N VAL A 137 -5.08 -3.39 11.51
CA VAL A 137 -4.65 -3.04 10.15
C VAL A 137 -5.61 -2.01 9.54
N ILE A 138 -6.92 -2.27 9.59
CA ILE A 138 -7.93 -1.37 9.01
C ILE A 138 -7.90 0.01 9.66
N VAL A 139 -7.74 0.09 10.98
CA VAL A 139 -7.59 1.38 11.68
C VAL A 139 -6.30 2.09 11.27
N ALA A 140 -5.19 1.37 11.09
CA ALA A 140 -3.92 1.97 10.70
C ALA A 140 -3.94 2.57 9.28
N ILE A 141 -4.64 1.93 8.34
CA ILE A 141 -4.73 2.36 6.95
C ILE A 141 -6.08 2.98 6.57
N LEU A 142 -6.89 3.38 7.56
CA LEU A 142 -8.21 3.94 7.31
C LEU A 142 -8.17 5.14 6.34
N PRO A 143 -7.21 6.09 6.44
CA PRO A 143 -7.18 7.23 5.53
C PRO A 143 -7.03 6.83 4.06
N VAL A 144 -6.15 5.87 3.71
CA VAL A 144 -6.04 5.39 2.32
C VAL A 144 -7.26 4.60 1.88
N ILE A 145 -7.93 3.87 2.78
CA ILE A 145 -9.22 3.21 2.45
C ILE A 145 -10.24 4.26 2.06
N LEU A 146 -10.43 5.31 2.88
CA LEU A 146 -11.40 6.37 2.59
C LEU A 146 -11.04 7.12 1.31
N LEU A 147 -9.76 7.49 1.12
CA LEU A 147 -9.28 8.11 -0.10
C LEU A 147 -9.54 7.26 -1.34
N THR A 148 -9.27 5.95 -1.28
CA THR A 148 -9.44 5.07 -2.43
C THR A 148 -10.91 4.86 -2.77
N VAL A 149 -11.80 4.81 -1.77
CA VAL A 149 -13.25 4.88 -1.99
C VAL A 149 -13.59 6.20 -2.67
N MET A 150 -13.27 7.34 -2.07
CA MET A 150 -13.64 8.67 -2.60
C MET A 150 -13.05 8.99 -3.99
N THR A 151 -11.94 8.38 -4.38
CA THR A 151 -11.35 8.60 -5.71
C THR A 151 -11.79 7.54 -6.73
N GLY A 152 -12.20 6.36 -6.24
CA GLY A 152 -12.47 5.16 -7.04
C GLY A 152 -11.24 4.57 -7.73
N GLN A 153 -10.05 4.80 -7.18
CA GLN A 153 -8.79 4.30 -7.73
C GLN A 153 -8.58 2.79 -7.51
N ASN A 154 -7.61 2.22 -8.22
CA ASN A 154 -7.33 0.78 -8.22
C ASN A 154 -6.43 0.28 -7.08
N GLY A 155 -6.16 1.10 -6.05
CA GLY A 155 -5.30 0.75 -4.92
C GLY A 155 -5.69 -0.55 -4.22
N PHE A 156 -7.00 -0.79 -4.04
CA PHE A 156 -7.50 -2.04 -3.46
C PHE A 156 -7.17 -3.26 -4.34
N LEU A 157 -7.31 -3.12 -5.66
CA LEU A 157 -7.00 -4.20 -6.60
C LEU A 157 -5.50 -4.54 -6.56
N THR A 158 -4.63 -3.54 -6.69
CA THR A 158 -3.17 -3.75 -6.73
C THR A 158 -2.64 -4.27 -5.38
N GLY A 159 -3.14 -3.72 -4.27
CA GLY A 159 -2.85 -4.22 -2.92
C GLY A 159 -3.30 -5.68 -2.74
N ALA A 160 -4.52 -6.03 -3.16
CA ALA A 160 -5.03 -7.39 -3.04
C ALA A 160 -4.28 -8.40 -3.91
N LEU A 161 -3.87 -8.02 -5.13
CA LEU A 161 -3.02 -8.83 -5.99
C LEU A 161 -1.65 -9.07 -5.34
N ILE A 162 -0.99 -8.02 -4.83
CA ILE A 162 0.30 -8.14 -4.14
C ILE A 162 0.18 -9.04 -2.89
N GLY A 163 -0.85 -8.83 -2.06
CA GLY A 163 -1.06 -9.67 -0.87
C GLY A 163 -1.36 -11.13 -1.22
N THR A 164 -2.14 -11.38 -2.28
CA THR A 164 -2.42 -12.73 -2.78
C THR A 164 -1.17 -13.40 -3.33
N PHE A 165 -0.34 -12.66 -4.07
CA PHE A 165 0.97 -13.12 -4.53
C PHE A 165 1.84 -13.54 -3.34
N LEU A 166 1.98 -12.69 -2.32
CA LEU A 166 2.82 -12.97 -1.15
C LEU A 166 2.31 -14.17 -0.33
N LEU A 167 1.00 -14.32 -0.15
CA LEU A 167 0.40 -15.51 0.48
C LEU A 167 0.73 -16.80 -0.29
N ALA A 168 0.53 -16.78 -1.61
CA ALA A 168 0.81 -17.94 -2.47
C ALA A 168 2.32 -18.24 -2.53
N LEU A 169 3.17 -17.20 -2.51
CA LEU A 169 4.62 -17.32 -2.49
C LEU A 169 5.10 -18.01 -1.20
N GLN A 170 4.58 -17.61 -0.03
CA GLN A 170 4.90 -18.25 1.26
C GLN A 170 4.46 -19.72 1.30
N GLN A 171 3.35 -20.05 0.63
CA GLN A 171 2.86 -21.43 0.47
C GLN A 171 3.61 -22.21 -0.63
N ARG A 172 4.60 -21.58 -1.29
CA ARG A 172 5.34 -22.14 -2.43
C ARG A 172 4.44 -22.60 -3.59
N SER A 173 3.27 -21.99 -3.73
CA SER A 173 2.29 -22.34 -4.75
C SER A 173 2.65 -21.73 -6.10
N SER A 174 2.58 -22.53 -7.17
CA SER A 174 2.71 -22.02 -8.54
C SER A 174 1.63 -20.99 -8.90
N ARG A 175 0.46 -21.04 -8.21
CA ARG A 175 -0.63 -20.07 -8.38
C ARG A 175 -0.23 -18.63 -8.04
N ALA A 176 0.90 -18.40 -7.36
CA ALA A 176 1.47 -17.06 -7.20
C ALA A 176 1.69 -16.34 -8.53
N GLY A 177 1.86 -17.09 -9.63
CA GLY A 177 1.98 -16.52 -10.97
C GLY A 177 0.75 -15.75 -11.44
N ILE A 178 -0.46 -16.13 -11.02
CA ILE A 178 -1.70 -15.47 -11.45
C ILE A 178 -1.74 -14.00 -11.00
N PRO A 179 -1.69 -13.69 -9.69
CA PRO A 179 -1.69 -12.31 -9.25
C PRO A 179 -0.45 -11.54 -9.73
N LEU A 180 0.72 -12.20 -9.85
CA LEU A 180 1.92 -11.57 -10.38
C LEU A 180 1.74 -11.13 -11.84
N GLY A 181 1.17 -11.98 -12.69
CA GLY A 181 0.92 -11.64 -14.10
C GLY A 181 -0.16 -10.57 -14.27
N LEU A 182 -1.21 -10.60 -13.43
CA LEU A 182 -2.27 -9.57 -13.44
C LEU A 182 -1.76 -8.18 -13.06
N MET A 183 -0.62 -8.07 -12.36
CA MET A 183 0.03 -6.78 -12.10
C MET A 183 0.57 -6.09 -13.36
N VAL A 184 0.42 -6.68 -14.56
CA VAL A 184 0.64 -5.98 -15.85
C VAL A 184 -0.18 -4.69 -15.97
N ILE A 185 -1.27 -4.54 -15.20
CA ILE A 185 -2.03 -3.28 -15.09
C ILE A 185 -1.22 -2.13 -14.44
N LYS A 186 -0.20 -2.46 -13.64
CA LYS A 186 0.75 -1.54 -13.00
C LYS A 186 2.12 -2.22 -12.81
N PRO A 187 2.91 -2.39 -13.89
CA PRO A 187 4.11 -3.21 -13.85
C PRO A 187 5.19 -2.67 -12.91
N HIS A 188 5.24 -1.34 -12.71
CA HIS A 188 6.20 -0.72 -11.79
C HIS A 188 6.00 -1.13 -10.33
N LEU A 189 4.76 -1.38 -9.89
CA LEU A 189 4.46 -1.90 -8.54
C LEU A 189 4.85 -3.39 -8.39
N ALA A 190 4.95 -4.11 -9.51
CA ALA A 190 5.33 -5.52 -9.51
C ALA A 190 6.85 -5.74 -9.41
N ALA A 191 7.68 -4.71 -9.61
CA ALA A 191 9.13 -4.88 -9.74
C ALA A 191 9.76 -5.58 -8.52
N ALA A 192 9.46 -5.12 -7.31
CA ALA A 192 10.01 -5.68 -6.08
C ALA A 192 9.50 -7.11 -5.79
N ILE A 193 8.22 -7.39 -6.03
CA ILE A 193 7.65 -8.73 -5.82
C ILE A 193 8.10 -9.73 -6.91
N SER A 194 8.33 -9.25 -8.13
CA SER A 194 8.91 -10.06 -9.22
C SER A 194 10.34 -10.47 -8.89
N LEU A 195 11.13 -9.56 -8.31
CA LEU A 195 12.46 -9.87 -7.82
C LEU A 195 12.41 -10.99 -6.78
N LEU A 196 11.47 -10.95 -5.82
CA LEU A 196 11.32 -12.04 -4.85
C LEU A 196 11.03 -13.39 -5.51
N ALA A 197 10.10 -13.44 -6.46
CA ALA A 197 9.81 -14.68 -7.20
C ALA A 197 11.07 -15.23 -7.91
N LEU A 198 11.87 -14.33 -8.49
CA LEU A 198 13.10 -14.67 -9.20
C LEU A 198 14.18 -15.20 -8.24
N VAL A 199 14.49 -14.49 -7.16
CA VAL A 199 15.55 -14.91 -6.22
C VAL A 199 15.15 -16.16 -5.42
N GLU A 200 13.85 -16.36 -5.18
CA GLU A 200 13.34 -17.63 -4.62
C GLU A 200 13.22 -18.76 -5.65
N ARG A 201 13.61 -18.52 -6.91
CA ARG A 201 13.62 -19.52 -8.00
C ARG A 201 12.25 -20.16 -8.25
N ARG A 202 11.19 -19.35 -8.18
CA ARG A 202 9.78 -19.78 -8.35
C ARG A 202 9.40 -19.89 -9.82
N TRP A 203 10.13 -20.69 -10.58
CA TRP A 203 10.02 -20.76 -12.05
C TRP A 203 8.60 -21.09 -12.53
N GLN A 204 7.91 -22.03 -11.89
CA GLN A 204 6.52 -22.38 -12.27
C GLN A 204 5.56 -21.18 -12.09
N ALA A 205 5.69 -20.42 -11.01
CA ALA A 205 4.91 -19.21 -10.82
C ALA A 205 5.27 -18.15 -11.87
N MET A 206 6.56 -18.00 -12.22
CA MET A 206 6.99 -17.09 -13.28
C MET A 206 6.46 -17.48 -14.66
N PHE A 207 6.41 -18.78 -15.00
CA PHE A 207 5.81 -19.26 -16.25
C PHE A 207 4.31 -18.95 -16.31
N ILE A 208 3.57 -19.17 -15.21
CA ILE A 208 2.16 -18.80 -15.14
C ILE A 208 2.00 -17.29 -15.28
N ALA A 209 2.82 -16.49 -14.59
CA ALA A 209 2.79 -15.03 -14.70
C ALA A 209 3.04 -14.57 -16.14
N ALA A 210 4.04 -15.13 -16.81
CA ALA A 210 4.33 -14.84 -18.21
C ALA A 210 3.13 -15.19 -19.12
N GLY A 211 2.50 -16.34 -18.92
CA GLY A 211 1.29 -16.73 -19.67
C GLY A 211 0.13 -15.76 -19.46
N ILE A 212 -0.11 -15.33 -18.22
CA ILE A 212 -1.14 -14.32 -17.89
C ILE A 212 -0.82 -12.98 -18.54
N VAL A 213 0.44 -12.53 -18.50
CA VAL A 213 0.88 -11.29 -19.16
C VAL A 213 0.65 -11.38 -20.67
N ILE A 214 1.08 -12.46 -21.32
CA ILE A 214 0.89 -12.66 -22.76
C ILE A 214 -0.59 -12.60 -23.12
N ALA A 215 -1.45 -13.31 -22.39
CA ALA A 215 -2.89 -13.28 -22.61
C ALA A 215 -3.47 -11.86 -22.41
N ALA A 216 -3.06 -11.18 -21.33
CA ALA A 216 -3.51 -9.84 -21.02
C ALA A 216 -3.06 -8.80 -22.04
N LEU A 217 -1.92 -8.97 -22.71
CA LEU A 217 -1.45 -8.11 -23.81
C LEU A 217 -2.12 -8.48 -25.15
N ALA A 218 -2.36 -9.77 -25.42
CA ALA A 218 -2.98 -10.24 -26.66
C ALA A 218 -4.43 -9.75 -26.82
N LEU A 219 -5.23 -9.82 -25.75
CA LEU A 219 -6.64 -9.42 -25.78
C LEU A 219 -6.87 -7.96 -26.21
N PRO A 220 -6.26 -6.92 -25.58
CA PRO A 220 -6.44 -5.54 -26.03
C PRO A 220 -5.84 -5.30 -27.42
N THR A 221 -4.80 -6.04 -27.81
CA THR A 221 -4.26 -5.97 -29.18
C THR A 221 -5.30 -6.43 -30.21
N PHE A 222 -6.04 -7.51 -29.90
CA PHE A 222 -7.10 -8.02 -30.76
C PHE A 222 -8.30 -7.07 -30.81
N VAL A 223 -8.69 -6.51 -29.66
CA VAL A 223 -9.90 -5.65 -29.55
C VAL A 223 -9.68 -4.25 -30.10
N PHE A 224 -8.54 -3.61 -29.79
CA PHE A 224 -8.25 -2.22 -30.18
C PHE A 224 -7.34 -2.09 -31.41
N GLY A 225 -6.79 -3.20 -31.90
CA GLY A 225 -5.80 -3.21 -32.96
C GLY A 225 -4.39 -2.84 -32.50
N LEU A 226 -3.40 -3.04 -33.38
CA LEU A 226 -1.99 -2.82 -33.07
C LEU A 226 -1.64 -1.35 -32.77
N SER A 227 -2.44 -0.39 -33.23
CA SER A 227 -2.22 1.04 -33.00
C SER A 227 -2.30 1.47 -31.54
N ILE A 228 -2.90 0.65 -30.67
CA ILE A 228 -3.01 0.94 -29.24
C ILE A 228 -1.65 1.03 -28.55
N TRP A 229 -0.65 0.29 -29.05
CA TRP A 229 0.68 0.23 -28.48
C TRP A 229 1.50 1.51 -28.72
N PRO A 230 1.67 2.02 -29.95
CA PRO A 230 2.32 3.31 -30.14
C PRO A 230 1.57 4.44 -29.42
N ALA A 231 0.22 4.43 -29.41
CA ALA A 231 -0.56 5.41 -28.65
C ALA A 231 -0.23 5.37 -27.15
N PHE A 232 -0.21 4.19 -26.55
CA PHE A 232 0.18 4.00 -25.14
C PHE A 232 1.62 4.48 -24.87
N LEU A 233 2.57 4.12 -25.73
CA LEU A 233 3.97 4.53 -25.57
C LEU A 233 4.15 6.06 -25.66
N ASP A 234 3.42 6.71 -26.57
CA ASP A 234 3.42 8.17 -26.67
C ASP A 234 2.78 8.81 -25.44
N GLY A 235 1.67 8.24 -24.91
CA GLY A 235 1.07 8.68 -23.65
C GLY A 235 2.01 8.54 -22.45
N VAL A 236 2.83 7.48 -22.39
CA VAL A 236 3.87 7.32 -21.35
C VAL A 236 4.97 8.38 -21.47
N ARG A 237 5.39 8.71 -22.69
CA ARG A 237 6.37 9.79 -22.95
C ARG A 237 5.82 11.15 -22.55
N GLU A 238 4.57 11.44 -22.93
CA GLU A 238 3.88 12.67 -22.57
C GLU A 238 3.73 12.79 -21.04
N SER A 239 3.34 11.71 -20.36
CA SER A 239 3.28 11.63 -18.89
C SER A 239 4.61 11.92 -18.23
N SER A 240 5.70 11.35 -18.77
CA SER A 240 7.05 11.60 -18.25
C SER A 240 7.45 13.08 -18.39
N ALA A 241 7.13 13.70 -19.52
CA ALA A 241 7.39 15.13 -19.74
C ALA A 241 6.55 16.02 -18.78
N TYR A 242 5.28 15.68 -18.55
CA TYR A 242 4.41 16.40 -17.62
C TYR A 242 4.87 16.27 -16.17
N LEU A 243 5.38 15.10 -15.78
CA LEU A 243 5.99 14.88 -14.47
C LEU A 243 7.25 15.72 -14.28
N ALA A 244 8.10 15.81 -15.31
CA ALA A 244 9.29 16.65 -15.29
C ALA A 244 8.95 18.14 -15.18
N GLN A 245 7.89 18.57 -15.87
CA GLN A 245 7.36 19.94 -15.83
C GLN A 245 6.61 20.28 -14.53
N GLY A 246 6.34 19.29 -13.66
CA GLY A 246 5.61 19.51 -12.41
C GLY A 246 4.10 19.73 -12.60
N LYS A 247 3.51 19.25 -13.70
CA LYS A 247 2.08 19.44 -14.02
C LYS A 247 1.13 18.51 -13.26
N TYR A 248 1.67 17.53 -12.54
CA TYR A 248 0.89 16.64 -11.69
C TYR A 248 0.73 17.20 -10.28
N PRO A 249 -0.36 16.85 -9.56
CA PRO A 249 -0.52 17.21 -8.15
C PRO A 249 0.49 16.44 -7.29
N LEU A 250 1.71 16.97 -7.18
CA LEU A 250 2.83 16.30 -6.50
C LEU A 250 2.50 15.97 -5.04
N PHE A 251 1.66 16.77 -4.38
CA PHE A 251 1.23 16.54 -3.01
C PHE A 251 0.46 15.21 -2.80
N ARG A 252 -0.15 14.66 -3.86
CA ARG A 252 -0.81 13.34 -3.86
C ARG A 252 0.15 12.19 -4.12
N MET A 253 1.37 12.48 -4.58
CA MET A 253 2.38 11.47 -4.89
C MET A 253 3.18 11.15 -3.63
N THR A 254 3.50 9.88 -3.43
CA THR A 254 4.19 9.38 -2.22
C THR A 254 5.67 9.15 -2.44
N SER A 255 6.18 9.49 -3.63
CA SER A 255 7.54 9.18 -4.05
C SER A 255 8.54 10.20 -3.52
N ILE A 256 9.80 9.76 -3.37
CA ILE A 256 10.91 10.68 -3.04
C ILE A 256 11.10 11.74 -4.14
N TYR A 257 10.79 11.41 -5.39
CA TYR A 257 10.79 12.38 -6.49
C TYR A 257 9.84 13.54 -6.19
N ALA A 258 8.59 13.26 -5.80
CA ALA A 258 7.61 14.30 -5.52
C ALA A 258 8.00 15.18 -4.33
N THR A 259 8.52 14.59 -3.25
CA THR A 259 9.06 15.33 -2.11
C THR A 259 10.20 16.26 -2.53
N ALA A 260 11.20 15.73 -3.25
CA ALA A 260 12.34 16.51 -3.72
C ALA A 260 11.92 17.63 -4.68
N ARG A 261 11.06 17.32 -5.66
CA ARG A 261 10.61 18.27 -6.68
C ARG A 261 9.77 19.39 -6.07
N SER A 262 8.83 19.07 -5.18
CA SER A 262 8.02 20.08 -4.47
C SER A 262 8.85 20.93 -3.51
N ALA A 263 9.94 20.40 -2.95
CA ALA A 263 10.91 21.15 -2.15
C ALA A 263 11.81 22.09 -2.97
N GLY A 264 11.65 22.14 -4.30
CA GLY A 264 12.33 23.09 -5.18
C GLY A 264 13.53 22.54 -5.96
N LEU A 265 13.87 21.25 -5.82
CA LEU A 265 14.92 20.64 -6.66
C LEU A 265 14.47 20.63 -8.13
N SER A 266 15.44 20.69 -9.06
CA SER A 266 15.16 20.47 -10.48
C SER A 266 14.66 19.05 -10.73
N SER A 267 14.00 18.82 -11.87
CA SER A 267 13.49 17.48 -12.22
C SER A 267 14.63 16.46 -12.28
N ASP A 268 15.76 16.79 -12.91
CA ASP A 268 16.91 15.89 -13.03
C ASP A 268 17.49 15.50 -11.66
N MET A 269 17.64 16.47 -10.75
CA MET A 269 18.10 16.19 -9.38
C MET A 269 17.09 15.35 -8.61
N ALA A 270 15.79 15.64 -8.73
CA ALA A 270 14.75 14.86 -8.07
C ALA A 270 14.71 13.41 -8.60
N PHE A 271 14.89 13.19 -9.90
CA PHE A 271 15.01 11.87 -10.50
C PHE A 271 16.27 11.15 -10.02
N ALA A 272 17.42 11.82 -9.96
CA ALA A 272 18.66 11.23 -9.46
C ALA A 272 18.53 10.76 -8.00
N VAL A 273 18.00 11.61 -7.12
CA VAL A 273 17.74 11.26 -5.71
C VAL A 273 16.76 10.09 -5.60
N HIS A 274 15.69 10.09 -6.41
CA HIS A 274 14.73 9.01 -6.43
C HIS A 274 15.35 7.70 -6.93
N ALA A 275 16.17 7.72 -7.98
CA ALA A 275 16.85 6.54 -8.52
C ALA A 275 17.79 5.90 -7.49
N VAL A 276 18.54 6.71 -6.72
CA VAL A 276 19.36 6.23 -5.60
C VAL A 276 18.49 5.55 -4.54
N CYS A 277 17.34 6.14 -4.19
CA CYS A 277 16.40 5.54 -3.25
C CYS A 277 15.83 4.21 -3.77
N ALA A 278 15.37 4.17 -5.03
CA ALA A 278 14.82 2.99 -5.67
C ALA A 278 15.85 1.84 -5.70
N ALA A 279 17.10 2.13 -6.09
CA ALA A 279 18.18 1.15 -6.04
C ALA A 279 18.46 0.67 -4.61
N GLY A 280 18.47 1.59 -3.63
CA GLY A 280 18.65 1.28 -2.22
C GLY A 280 17.58 0.36 -1.65
N VAL A 281 16.30 0.61 -1.92
CA VAL A 281 15.21 -0.25 -1.41
C VAL A 281 15.21 -1.64 -2.05
N ILE A 282 15.58 -1.75 -3.33
CA ILE A 282 15.76 -3.04 -4.01
C ILE A 282 16.95 -3.80 -3.43
N ALA A 283 18.09 -3.12 -3.21
CA ALA A 283 19.26 -3.71 -2.59
C ALA A 283 18.98 -4.18 -1.15
N LEU A 284 18.23 -3.40 -0.37
CA LEU A 284 17.81 -3.78 0.99
C LEU A 284 16.87 -4.98 0.99
N LEU A 285 15.94 -5.07 0.04
CA LEU A 285 15.07 -6.23 -0.13
C LEU A 285 15.88 -7.48 -0.46
N PHE A 286 16.80 -7.38 -1.43
CA PHE A 286 17.70 -8.46 -1.81
C PHE A 286 18.59 -8.88 -0.63
N TYR A 287 19.17 -7.92 0.09
CA TYR A 287 19.96 -8.18 1.29
C TYR A 287 19.13 -8.87 2.37
N GLY A 288 17.89 -8.45 2.59
CA GLY A 288 16.96 -9.10 3.51
C GLY A 288 16.68 -10.56 3.14
N TRP A 289 16.46 -10.84 1.86
CA TRP A 289 16.35 -12.22 1.36
C TRP A 289 17.64 -13.02 1.59
N TRP A 290 18.80 -12.46 1.23
CA TRP A 290 20.10 -13.11 1.37
C TRP A 290 20.44 -13.43 2.84
N ARG A 291 20.06 -12.54 3.75
CA ARG A 291 20.16 -12.72 5.21
C ARG A 291 19.07 -13.60 5.81
N LYS A 292 18.17 -14.15 4.99
CA LYS A 292 17.06 -15.03 5.38
C LYS A 292 16.16 -14.40 6.45
N LEU A 293 15.73 -13.15 6.22
CA LEU A 293 14.72 -12.53 7.07
C LEU A 293 13.48 -13.43 7.20
N PRO A 294 12.78 -13.39 8.35
CA PRO A 294 11.53 -14.12 8.53
C PRO A 294 10.54 -13.83 7.38
N PRO A 295 9.80 -14.83 6.87
CA PRO A 295 8.98 -14.68 5.67
C PRO A 295 7.99 -13.50 5.73
N GLN A 296 7.43 -13.21 6.90
CA GLN A 296 6.51 -12.10 7.12
C GLN A 296 7.22 -10.74 6.97
N LEU A 297 8.43 -10.62 7.52
CA LEU A 297 9.21 -9.38 7.42
C LEU A 297 9.75 -9.18 6.00
N LEU A 298 10.13 -10.26 5.31
CA LEU A 298 10.52 -10.19 3.91
C LEU A 298 9.35 -9.75 3.01
N ALA A 299 8.15 -10.30 3.24
CA ALA A 299 6.92 -9.90 2.55
C ALA A 299 6.58 -8.42 2.79
N ALA A 300 6.65 -7.95 4.04
CA ALA A 300 6.45 -6.54 4.37
C ALA A 300 7.53 -5.63 3.74
N SER A 301 8.77 -6.10 3.67
CA SER A 301 9.87 -5.38 3.00
C SER A 301 9.62 -5.28 1.48
N ALA A 302 9.03 -6.30 0.86
CA ALA A 302 8.65 -6.24 -0.55
C ALA A 302 7.51 -5.27 -0.82
N CYS A 303 6.50 -5.21 0.08
CA CYS A 303 5.46 -4.19 0.03
C CYS A 303 6.06 -2.78 0.13
N ALA A 304 6.97 -2.56 1.09
CA ALA A 304 7.67 -1.29 1.24
C ALA A 304 8.49 -0.94 -0.01
N ALA A 305 9.29 -1.86 -0.54
CA ALA A 305 10.07 -1.63 -1.75
C ALA A 305 9.17 -1.29 -2.95
N SER A 306 8.04 -1.97 -3.12
CA SER A 306 7.09 -1.71 -4.22
C SER A 306 6.59 -0.26 -4.25
N LEU A 307 6.44 0.39 -3.09
CA LEU A 307 5.99 1.78 -2.97
C LEU A 307 7.04 2.82 -3.36
N PHE A 308 8.33 2.45 -3.32
CA PHE A 308 9.45 3.39 -3.51
C PHE A 308 10.26 3.17 -4.79
N VAL A 309 9.87 2.21 -5.64
CA VAL A 309 10.53 1.96 -6.93
C VAL A 309 10.13 2.98 -8.00
N SER A 310 8.88 3.42 -8.01
CA SER A 310 8.34 4.33 -9.04
C SER A 310 8.39 5.80 -8.58
N PRO A 311 8.88 6.73 -9.41
CA PRO A 311 8.74 8.16 -9.14
C PRO A 311 7.28 8.62 -9.30
N TYR A 312 6.47 7.78 -9.97
CA TYR A 312 5.05 7.97 -10.23
C TYR A 312 4.21 7.04 -9.34
N ASN A 313 4.34 7.16 -8.02
CA ASN A 313 3.50 6.45 -7.05
C ASN A 313 2.54 7.41 -6.35
N TYR A 314 1.28 7.05 -6.25
CA TYR A 314 0.21 7.90 -5.68
C TYR A 314 -0.30 7.39 -4.33
N ASP A 315 -0.98 8.27 -3.60
CA ASP A 315 -1.61 8.03 -2.31
C ASP A 315 -2.47 6.75 -2.25
N TYR A 316 -3.30 6.50 -3.27
CA TYR A 316 -4.13 5.28 -3.33
C TYR A 316 -3.31 3.98 -3.43
N ASP A 317 -2.07 4.01 -3.93
CA ASP A 317 -1.22 2.82 -3.99
C ASP A 317 -0.72 2.39 -2.59
N LEU A 318 -0.89 3.23 -1.56
CA LEU A 318 -0.57 2.92 -0.17
C LEU A 318 -1.45 1.81 0.43
N CYS A 319 -2.46 1.28 -0.27
CA CYS A 319 -3.05 -0.01 0.07
C CYS A 319 -1.98 -1.11 0.17
N ILE A 320 -0.86 -1.02 -0.56
CA ILE A 320 0.26 -1.96 -0.42
C ILE A 320 0.90 -1.90 0.98
N LEU A 321 0.92 -0.72 1.63
CA LEU A 321 1.39 -0.58 3.02
C LEU A 321 0.52 -1.40 3.97
N GLY A 322 -0.80 -1.44 3.75
CA GLY A 322 -1.72 -2.25 4.55
C GLY A 322 -1.43 -3.74 4.49
N VAL A 323 -1.05 -4.25 3.31
CA VAL A 323 -0.58 -5.63 3.14
C VAL A 323 0.69 -5.87 3.96
N GLY A 324 1.67 -4.96 3.85
CA GLY A 324 2.92 -5.06 4.61
C GLY A 324 2.68 -5.04 6.13
N LEU A 325 1.85 -4.11 6.60
CA LEU A 325 1.44 -4.03 8.01
C LEU A 325 0.72 -5.30 8.46
N ALA A 326 -0.16 -5.89 7.66
CA ALA A 326 -0.86 -7.12 8.00
C ALA A 326 0.11 -8.27 8.33
N PHE A 327 1.23 -8.39 7.61
CA PHE A 327 2.23 -9.42 7.87
C PHE A 327 2.99 -9.22 9.19
N VAL A 328 3.26 -7.98 9.59
CA VAL A 328 4.12 -7.68 10.74
C VAL A 328 3.37 -7.25 12.00
N LEU A 329 2.11 -6.84 11.89
CA LEU A 329 1.35 -6.24 13.00
C LEU A 329 1.32 -7.12 14.26
N PRO A 330 1.05 -8.45 14.20
CA PRO A 330 1.05 -9.28 15.41
C PRO A 330 2.40 -9.24 16.14
N GLY A 331 3.50 -9.48 15.41
CA GLY A 331 4.85 -9.46 15.99
C GLY A 331 5.31 -8.06 16.41
N LEU A 332 4.85 -7.02 15.72
CA LEU A 332 5.14 -5.63 16.05
C LEU A 332 4.51 -5.23 17.38
N LEU A 333 3.27 -5.65 17.61
CA LEU A 333 2.52 -5.39 18.85
C LEU A 333 3.19 -6.02 20.08
N GLU A 334 3.77 -7.21 19.94
CA GLU A 334 4.54 -7.90 21.00
C GLU A 334 5.87 -7.20 21.37
N ARG A 335 6.38 -6.33 20.48
CA ARG A 335 7.73 -5.72 20.57
C ARG A 335 7.69 -4.21 20.86
N THR A 336 6.52 -3.60 20.87
CA THR A 336 6.31 -2.14 20.96
C THR A 336 5.54 -1.73 22.22
N ARG A 337 5.85 -0.54 22.77
CA ARG A 337 5.12 0.11 23.88
C ARG A 337 3.87 0.81 23.33
N PRO A 338 2.85 1.09 24.16
CA PRO A 338 1.68 1.87 23.73
C PRO A 338 2.03 3.20 23.06
N ILE A 339 3.02 3.93 23.60
CA ILE A 339 3.47 5.19 23.00
C ILE A 339 4.11 4.98 21.62
N GLU A 340 4.84 3.87 21.43
CA GLU A 340 5.42 3.51 20.14
C GLU A 340 4.32 3.09 19.15
N GLN A 341 3.32 2.34 19.60
CA GLN A 341 2.15 1.95 18.80
C GLN A 341 1.33 3.17 18.37
N PHE A 342 1.13 4.14 19.26
CA PHE A 342 0.48 5.40 18.94
C PHE A 342 1.30 6.20 17.92
N ALA A 343 2.62 6.31 18.10
CA ALA A 343 3.49 6.98 17.13
C ALA A 343 3.46 6.32 15.74
N LEU A 344 3.49 4.98 15.69
CA LEU A 344 3.37 4.22 14.44
C LEU A 344 2.01 4.44 13.77
N LEU A 345 0.92 4.45 14.54
CA LEU A 345 -0.42 4.75 14.04
C LEU A 345 -0.51 6.18 13.50
N ALA A 346 0.03 7.16 14.22
CA ALA A 346 0.08 8.55 13.78
C ALA A 346 0.88 8.70 12.47
N LEU A 347 2.03 8.03 12.35
CA LEU A 347 2.81 8.01 11.11
C LEU A 347 2.05 7.34 9.95
N CYS A 348 1.29 6.27 10.21
CA CYS A 348 0.42 5.68 9.19
C CYS A 348 -0.63 6.70 8.73
N TRP A 349 -1.28 7.40 9.65
CA TRP A 349 -2.31 8.37 9.32
C TRP A 349 -1.78 9.60 8.59
N VAL A 350 -0.64 10.14 9.02
CA VAL A 350 0.03 11.24 8.31
C VAL A 350 0.47 10.76 6.92
N GLY A 351 1.16 9.61 6.83
CA GLY A 351 1.67 9.10 5.56
C GLY A 351 0.59 8.72 4.54
N THR A 352 -0.55 8.19 5.01
CA THR A 352 -1.67 7.74 4.14
C THR A 352 -2.79 8.77 3.97
N GLY A 353 -2.88 9.75 4.86
CA GLY A 353 -3.95 10.74 4.89
C GLY A 353 -3.56 12.14 4.43
N TYR A 354 -2.25 12.45 4.31
CA TYR A 354 -1.78 13.79 3.94
C TYR A 354 -2.45 14.31 2.66
N GLY A 355 -2.48 13.51 1.60
CA GLY A 355 -3.02 13.89 0.29
C GLY A 355 -4.51 14.18 0.32
N LEU A 356 -5.25 13.37 1.09
CA LEU A 356 -6.67 13.58 1.34
C LEU A 356 -6.89 14.92 2.08
N PHE A 357 -6.14 15.14 3.17
CA PHE A 357 -6.25 16.36 3.97
C PHE A 357 -5.88 17.61 3.17
N THR A 358 -4.80 17.57 2.39
CA THR A 358 -4.40 18.70 1.53
C THR A 358 -5.43 18.97 0.45
N ALA A 359 -6.02 17.93 -0.16
CA ALA A 359 -7.07 18.11 -1.16
C ALA A 359 -8.31 18.80 -0.58
N PHE A 360 -8.72 18.46 0.64
CA PHE A 360 -9.83 19.14 1.32
C PHE A 360 -9.48 20.55 1.80
N ALA A 361 -8.23 20.79 2.21
CA ALA A 361 -7.80 22.09 2.70
C ALA A 361 -7.63 23.13 1.58
N GLN A 362 -7.52 22.70 0.32
CA GLN A 362 -7.36 23.57 -0.85
C GLN A 362 -8.70 24.05 -1.45
N GLU A 363 -9.66 24.49 -0.62
CA GLU A 363 -10.88 25.12 -1.15
C GLU A 363 -10.57 26.34 -2.05
N PRO A 364 -11.30 26.52 -3.18
CA PRO A 364 -10.96 27.50 -4.22
C PRO A 364 -10.94 28.98 -3.76
N GLU A 365 -11.62 29.32 -2.67
CA GLU A 365 -11.78 30.72 -2.21
C GLU A 365 -10.59 31.27 -1.41
N ILE A 366 -9.65 30.44 -0.96
CA ILE A 366 -8.51 30.88 -0.11
C ILE A 366 -7.19 30.98 -0.91
N ALA A 367 -7.15 30.47 -2.14
CA ALA A 367 -5.93 30.40 -2.97
C ALA A 367 -5.64 31.70 -3.74
N GLY A 368 -5.81 32.85 -3.10
CA GLY A 368 -5.22 34.11 -3.56
C GLY A 368 -3.71 34.06 -3.31
N VAL A 369 -2.94 33.57 -4.30
CA VAL A 369 -1.47 33.41 -4.28
C VAL A 369 -0.97 32.29 -3.36
N GLY A 370 -0.55 31.13 -3.90
CA GLY A 370 0.12 30.11 -3.08
C GLY A 370 0.66 28.94 -3.87
N ARG A 371 1.95 28.61 -3.68
CA ARG A 371 2.66 27.48 -4.30
C ARG A 371 1.91 26.15 -4.12
N ASP A 372 2.05 25.23 -5.07
CA ASP A 372 1.61 23.84 -4.90
C ASP A 372 2.11 23.28 -3.55
N PRO A 373 1.28 22.56 -2.77
CA PRO A 373 1.68 22.03 -1.49
C PRO A 373 2.89 21.11 -1.61
N LEU A 374 3.72 21.09 -0.57
CA LEU A 374 4.82 20.14 -0.48
C LEU A 374 4.29 18.70 -0.50
N SER A 375 5.01 17.80 -1.16
CA SER A 375 4.75 16.36 -1.07
C SER A 375 5.43 15.80 0.18
N LEU A 376 4.68 15.66 1.27
CA LEU A 376 5.21 15.30 2.59
C LEU A 376 4.96 13.85 3.02
N MET A 377 4.43 12.99 2.14
CA MET A 377 4.12 11.60 2.49
C MET A 377 5.37 10.71 2.61
N ALA A 378 6.38 10.92 1.77
CA ALA A 378 7.53 10.01 1.71
C ALA A 378 8.35 9.99 3.04
N PRO A 379 8.69 11.12 3.68
CA PRO A 379 9.43 11.12 4.94
C PRO A 379 8.77 10.35 6.10
N PRO A 380 7.48 10.57 6.46
CA PRO A 380 6.83 9.81 7.54
C PRO A 380 6.67 8.33 7.18
N LEU A 381 6.48 7.98 5.90
CA LEU A 381 6.45 6.58 5.46
C LEU A 381 7.81 5.89 5.63
N LEU A 382 8.92 6.56 5.27
CA LEU A 382 10.27 6.03 5.50
C LEU A 382 10.57 5.89 7.00
N LEU A 383 10.18 6.87 7.81
CA LEU A 383 10.32 6.81 9.26
C LEU A 383 9.50 5.65 9.85
N LEU A 384 8.25 5.47 9.41
CA LEU A 384 7.41 4.34 9.78
C LEU A 384 8.10 3.01 9.49
N ILE A 385 8.60 2.82 8.26
CA ILE A 385 9.28 1.60 7.84
C ILE A 385 10.53 1.35 8.67
N ALA A 386 11.33 2.39 8.94
CA ALA A 386 12.53 2.30 9.76
C ALA A 386 12.19 1.89 11.21
N LEU A 387 11.18 2.52 11.82
CA LEU A 387 10.74 2.19 13.19
C LEU A 387 10.16 0.79 13.29
N VAL A 388 9.39 0.34 12.30
CA VAL A 388 8.92 -1.06 12.22
C VAL A 388 10.10 -2.01 12.13
N ALA A 389 11.07 -1.75 11.25
CA ALA A 389 12.25 -2.60 11.11
C ALA A 389 13.08 -2.67 12.40
N LEU A 390 13.25 -1.55 13.11
CA LEU A 390 13.93 -1.48 14.40
C LEU A 390 13.17 -2.23 15.49
N ALA A 391 11.84 -2.06 15.57
CA ALA A 391 11.00 -2.76 16.53
C ALA A 391 11.04 -4.28 16.32
N MET A 392 11.02 -4.73 15.06
CA MET A 392 11.07 -6.15 14.70
C MET A 392 12.42 -6.84 15.02
N ARG A 393 13.49 -6.07 15.26
CA ARG A 393 14.78 -6.60 15.74
C ARG A 393 14.83 -6.85 17.25
N ARG A 394 13.87 -6.32 18.01
CA ARG A 394 13.85 -6.45 19.46
C ARG A 394 13.33 -7.82 19.89
N ALA A 395 13.78 -8.28 21.06
CA ALA A 395 13.22 -9.46 21.70
C ALA A 395 11.73 -9.27 21.99
N VAL A 396 10.97 -10.36 21.93
CA VAL A 396 9.57 -10.37 22.38
C VAL A 396 9.53 -9.96 23.85
N ARG A 397 8.61 -9.09 24.20
CA ARG A 397 8.44 -8.71 25.60
C ARG A 397 7.77 -9.85 26.34
N VAL A 398 8.51 -10.47 27.25
CA VAL A 398 7.95 -11.38 28.25
C VAL A 398 7.03 -10.56 29.16
N ARG A 399 5.75 -10.91 29.23
CA ARG A 399 4.83 -10.27 30.18
C ARG A 399 5.25 -10.71 31.59
N GLY A 400 5.32 -9.76 32.52
CA GLY A 400 5.71 -10.02 33.91
C GLY A 400 4.78 -10.96 34.69
N SER A 401 3.78 -11.57 34.05
CA SER A 401 2.90 -12.61 34.61
C SER A 401 3.38 -14.04 34.34
N ASP A 402 4.38 -14.25 33.47
CA ASP A 402 4.84 -15.59 33.05
C ASP A 402 6.11 -16.05 33.79
N ILE A 403 6.48 -15.38 34.89
CA ILE A 403 7.46 -15.93 35.83
C ILE A 403 6.68 -16.91 36.73
N PRO A 404 6.96 -18.22 36.70
CA PRO A 404 6.40 -19.12 37.70
C PRO A 404 6.79 -18.60 39.08
N ALA A 405 5.81 -18.35 39.94
CA ALA A 405 6.02 -17.98 41.33
C ALA A 405 6.54 -19.21 42.11
N THR A 406 7.73 -19.69 41.77
CA THR A 406 8.37 -20.85 42.40
C THR A 406 9.90 -20.73 42.35
N ILE A 407 10.45 -19.55 42.68
CA ILE A 407 11.78 -19.44 43.30
C ILE A 407 11.73 -18.31 44.34
N ALA A 408 11.00 -18.56 45.42
CA ALA A 408 11.08 -17.76 46.64
C ALA A 408 10.81 -18.70 47.82
N THR A 409 11.69 -19.68 48.01
CA THR A 409 11.74 -20.48 49.23
C THR A 409 13.16 -20.44 49.80
N ASP A 410 13.20 -20.12 51.09
CA ASP A 410 14.30 -20.22 52.04
C ASP A 410 15.48 -19.25 51.95
N ALA A 411 15.29 -18.09 52.58
CA ALA A 411 16.36 -17.40 53.29
C ALA A 411 15.80 -16.68 54.53
N SER A 412 15.48 -17.40 55.60
CA SER A 412 15.35 -16.80 56.94
C SER A 412 15.45 -17.83 58.08
N ALA A 413 16.66 -18.06 58.58
CA ALA A 413 16.92 -18.27 60.01
C ALA A 413 18.43 -18.10 60.30
N PRO A 414 18.83 -17.25 61.27
CA PRO A 414 20.22 -17.13 61.71
C PRO A 414 20.46 -17.98 62.96
N THR A 415 21.55 -18.75 63.00
CA THR A 415 22.05 -19.38 64.23
C THR A 415 23.50 -19.00 64.46
N ALA A 416 23.74 -18.41 65.63
CA ALA A 416 25.03 -17.96 66.12
C ALA A 416 25.98 -19.11 66.44
N ALA A 417 27.28 -18.89 66.19
CA ALA A 417 28.40 -19.63 66.81
C ALA A 417 28.81 -18.90 68.13
N PRO A 418 29.84 -19.32 68.92
CA PRO A 418 30.77 -20.46 68.77
C PRO A 418 31.14 -21.20 70.11
N ARG A 419 31.81 -22.38 70.05
CA ARG A 419 33.04 -22.68 70.81
C ARG A 419 33.64 -24.09 70.56
N ALA A 420 34.94 -24.04 70.25
CA ALA A 420 36.05 -25.00 70.36
C ALA A 420 35.87 -26.37 71.04
N GLN A 421 36.45 -27.42 70.45
CA GLN A 421 37.69 -28.06 70.93
C GLN A 421 38.20 -29.17 69.98
N ALA A 422 39.51 -29.38 70.02
CA ALA A 422 40.34 -30.20 69.14
C ALA A 422 40.21 -31.72 69.36
N SER A 423 40.45 -32.51 68.31
CA SER A 423 41.38 -33.67 68.30
C SER A 423 41.34 -34.42 66.95
N GLU A 424 42.48 -34.41 66.26
CA GLU A 424 42.97 -35.47 65.36
C GLU A 424 43.20 -36.80 66.14
N PRO A 425 43.62 -37.94 65.53
CA PRO A 425 43.76 -38.31 64.10
C PRO A 425 43.22 -39.74 63.78
N ARG A 426 43.15 -40.13 62.49
CA ARG A 426 43.75 -41.39 62.00
C ARG A 426 43.62 -41.58 60.47
N GLN A 427 44.75 -42.03 59.93
CA GLN A 427 45.03 -42.51 58.58
C GLN A 427 44.24 -43.78 58.20
N ILE A 428 44.20 -44.09 56.89
CA ILE A 428 44.47 -45.40 56.19
C ILE A 428 43.82 -45.31 54.79
N GLU A 429 44.63 -45.11 53.73
CA GLU A 429 44.95 -46.03 52.60
C GLU A 429 43.81 -46.26 51.57
N LEU A 430 43.95 -45.78 50.32
CA LEU A 430 44.58 -46.42 49.14
C LEU A 430 43.67 -47.43 48.41
N ALA A 431 43.15 -47.01 47.25
CA ALA A 431 43.10 -47.74 45.97
C ALA A 431 42.59 -46.80 44.87
#